data_AF-A0A3B8WL43-F1
#
_entry.id   AF-A0A3B8WL43-F1
#
_cell.length_a   1.000
_cell.length_b   1.000
_cell.length_c   1.000
_cell.angle_alpha   90.00
_cell.angle_beta   90.00
_cell.angle_gamma   90.00
#
_symmetry.space_group_name_H-M   'P 1'
#
loop_
_entity.id
_entity.type
_entity.pdbx_description
1 polymer ?
#
loop_
_entity_poly.entity_id
_entity_poly.type
_entity_poly.pdbx_seq_one_letter_code
_entity_poly.pdbx_strand_id
1 'polypeptide(L)'
;MQLLKVLARVLEYPTEELQQSKDALVAAVLEDSRLPRQNKEQLLTCIDRLCDGDLMDLQEAYVGTFDRGRATSLLLFEHVHGESRDRGQAMV
;
A
#
# COMPACT_ATOMS: atom_id res chain seq x y z
N MET A 1 -15.74 -5.78 2.52
CA MET A 1 -15.34 -4.35 2.57
C MET A 1 -14.10 -4.12 3.43
N GLN A 2 -13.92 -4.81 4.57
CA GLN A 2 -12.74 -4.61 5.43
C GLN A 2 -11.41 -4.98 4.74
N LEU A 3 -11.36 -6.08 3.98
CA LEU A 3 -10.13 -6.47 3.27
C LEU A 3 -9.61 -5.40 2.31
N LEU A 4 -10.49 -4.68 1.60
CA LEU A 4 -10.07 -3.58 0.73
C LEU A 4 -9.45 -2.42 1.51
N LYS A 5 -9.93 -2.16 2.73
CA LYS A 5 -9.34 -1.15 3.61
C LYS A 5 -7.97 -1.60 4.13
N VAL A 6 -7.80 -2.89 4.43
CA VAL A 6 -6.49 -3.45 4.79
C VAL A 6 -5.51 -3.27 3.64
N LEU A 7 -5.91 -3.64 2.41
CA LEU A 7 -5.07 -3.47 1.23
C LEU A 7 -4.72 -2.00 0.98
N ALA A 8 -5.66 -1.09 1.15
CA ALA A 8 -5.39 0.35 1.06
C ALA A 8 -4.34 0.78 2.09
N ARG A 9 -4.50 0.38 3.37
CA ARG A 9 -3.55 0.70 4.43
C ARG A 9 -2.14 0.14 4.20
N VAL A 10 -2.02 -1.07 3.65
CA VAL A 10 -0.71 -1.67 3.33
C VAL A 10 0.00 -0.93 2.17
N LEU A 11 -0.75 -0.21 1.34
CA LEU A 11 -0.22 0.61 0.24
C LEU A 11 -0.04 2.09 0.62
N GLU A 12 -0.36 2.49 1.84
CA GLU A 12 -0.12 3.85 2.32
C GLU A 12 1.35 4.05 2.73
N TYR A 13 1.77 5.30 2.76
CA TYR A 13 3.08 5.68 3.28
C TYR A 13 3.24 5.17 4.73
N PRO A 14 4.35 4.48 5.08
CA PRO A 14 4.53 3.92 6.41
C PRO A 14 4.59 5.00 7.50
N THR A 15 3.80 4.81 8.55
CA THR A 15 3.74 5.69 9.73
C THR A 15 3.71 4.87 11.02
N GLU A 16 4.08 5.47 12.14
CA GLU A 16 3.95 4.83 13.46
C GLU A 16 2.50 4.40 13.74
N GLU A 17 1.50 5.19 13.34
CA GLU A 17 0.09 4.85 13.49
C GLU A 17 -0.29 3.58 12.71
N LEU A 18 0.27 3.42 11.50
CA LEU A 18 0.10 2.21 10.71
C LEU A 18 0.74 0.99 11.40
N GLN A 19 1.94 1.16 11.97
CA GLN A 19 2.60 0.08 12.73
C GLN A 19 1.81 -0.30 13.99
N GLN A 20 1.28 0.69 14.72
CA GLN A 20 0.47 0.48 15.92
C GLN A 20 -0.89 -0.20 15.62
N SER A 21 -1.37 -0.13 14.38
CA SER A 21 -2.62 -0.77 13.97
C SER A 21 -2.47 -2.23 13.51
N LYS A 22 -1.27 -2.82 13.68
CA LYS A 22 -0.94 -4.21 13.30
C LYS A 22 -2.03 -5.22 13.70
N ASP A 23 -2.40 -5.27 14.96
CA ASP A 23 -3.35 -6.27 15.47
C ASP A 23 -4.72 -6.17 14.80
N ALA A 24 -5.18 -4.94 14.55
CA ALA A 24 -6.44 -4.68 13.87
C ALA A 24 -6.38 -5.14 12.39
N LEU A 25 -5.25 -4.91 11.72
CA LEU A 25 -5.03 -5.37 10.34
C LEU A 25 -5.01 -6.90 10.26
N VAL A 26 -4.26 -7.55 11.16
CA VAL A 26 -4.17 -9.01 11.24
C VAL A 26 -5.54 -9.64 11.49
N ALA A 27 -6.30 -9.13 12.47
CA ALA A 27 -7.65 -9.60 12.77
C ALA A 27 -8.56 -9.51 11.53
N ALA A 28 -8.57 -8.36 10.84
CA ALA A 28 -9.39 -8.16 9.65
C ALA A 28 -9.05 -9.13 8.50
N VAL A 29 -7.78 -9.52 8.34
CA VAL A 29 -7.36 -10.53 7.34
C VAL A 29 -7.80 -11.93 7.74
N LEU A 30 -7.63 -12.29 9.01
CA LEU A 30 -8.00 -13.61 9.52
C LEU A 30 -9.51 -13.86 9.43
N GLU A 31 -10.32 -12.83 9.76
CA GLU A 31 -11.78 -12.88 9.72
C GLU A 31 -12.37 -12.99 8.30
N ASP A 32 -11.66 -12.55 7.25
CA ASP A 32 -12.22 -12.55 5.89
C ASP A 32 -12.21 -13.97 5.27
N SER A 33 -13.36 -14.65 5.23
CA SER A 33 -13.47 -16.01 4.68
C SER A 33 -13.32 -16.11 3.15
N ARG A 34 -13.31 -14.99 2.42
CA ARG A 34 -13.29 -14.98 0.95
C ARG A 34 -11.88 -15.06 0.38
N LEU A 35 -10.87 -14.73 1.19
CA LEU A 35 -9.48 -14.76 0.76
C LEU A 35 -8.93 -16.18 0.90
N PRO A 36 -8.40 -16.80 -0.18
CA PRO A 36 -7.76 -18.10 -0.10
C PRO A 36 -6.64 -18.10 0.94
N ARG A 37 -6.43 -19.26 1.59
CA ARG A 37 -5.44 -19.39 2.67
C ARG A 37 -4.05 -18.90 2.29
N GLN A 38 -3.58 -19.26 1.10
CA GLN A 38 -2.26 -18.84 0.61
C GLN A 38 -2.14 -17.31 0.52
N ASN A 39 -3.16 -16.63 -0.01
CA ASN A 39 -3.19 -15.18 -0.11
C ASN A 39 -3.27 -14.51 1.28
N LYS A 40 -3.98 -15.13 2.25
CA LYS A 40 -3.96 -14.67 3.65
C LYS A 40 -2.54 -14.71 4.22
N GLU A 41 -1.86 -15.84 4.09
CA GLU A 41 -0.50 -16.03 4.61
C GLU A 41 0.49 -15.02 4.00
N GLN A 42 0.38 -14.75 2.69
CA GLN A 42 1.18 -13.74 2.00
C GLN A 42 0.88 -12.32 2.51
N LEU A 43 -0.40 -11.98 2.69
CA LEU A 43 -0.80 -10.67 3.18
C LEU A 43 -0.36 -10.44 4.63
N LEU A 44 -0.51 -11.45 5.49
CA LEU A 44 -0.03 -11.40 6.88
C LEU A 44 1.48 -11.19 6.93
N THR A 45 2.24 -11.91 6.10
CA THR A 45 3.70 -11.72 5.99
C THR A 45 4.05 -10.28 5.57
N CYS A 46 3.26 -9.68 4.67
CA CYS A 46 3.45 -8.28 4.29
C CYS A 46 3.17 -7.32 5.44
N ILE A 47 2.09 -7.56 6.19
CA ILE A 47 1.72 -6.77 7.37
C ILE A 47 2.82 -6.86 8.42
N ASP A 48 3.35 -8.05 8.70
CA ASP A 48 4.45 -8.24 9.65
C ASP A 48 5.68 -7.42 9.26
N ARG A 49 6.09 -7.47 7.98
CA ARG A 49 7.22 -6.68 7.49
C ARG A 49 7.00 -5.17 7.64
N LEU A 50 5.79 -4.70 7.36
CA LEU A 50 5.45 -3.28 7.42
C LEU A 50 5.34 -2.76 8.87
N CYS A 51 4.82 -3.59 9.77
CA CYS A 51 4.58 -3.20 11.16
C CYS A 51 5.78 -3.43 12.08
N ASP A 52 6.65 -4.40 11.79
CA ASP A 52 7.80 -4.75 12.63
C ASP A 52 9.15 -4.23 12.09
N GLY A 53 9.17 -3.68 10.88
CA GLY A 53 10.37 -3.11 10.27
C GLY A 53 10.77 -1.75 10.86
N ASP A 54 12.03 -1.37 10.66
CA ASP A 54 12.48 -0.01 10.97
C ASP A 54 11.72 1.01 10.12
N LEU A 55 11.14 2.02 10.78
CA LEU A 55 10.25 2.95 10.11
C LEU A 55 10.96 3.77 9.03
N MET A 56 12.21 4.18 9.26
CA MET A 56 12.96 5.00 8.30
C MET A 56 13.32 4.18 7.06
N ASP A 57 13.75 2.93 7.25
CA ASP A 57 14.04 2.00 6.15
C ASP A 57 12.78 1.72 5.32
N LEU A 58 11.63 1.51 5.98
CA LEU A 58 10.34 1.27 5.31
C LEU A 58 9.90 2.48 4.49
N GLN A 59 10.08 3.69 5.03
CA GLN A 59 9.76 4.94 4.34
C GLN A 59 10.65 5.14 3.11
N GLU A 60 11.95 4.85 3.22
CA GLU A 60 12.86 4.88 2.07
C GLU A 60 12.44 3.86 1.00
N ALA A 61 12.12 2.63 1.41
CA ALA A 61 11.67 1.58 0.50
C ALA A 61 10.35 1.95 -0.20
N TYR A 62 9.42 2.59 0.51
CA TYR A 62 8.17 3.10 -0.07
C TYR A 62 8.45 4.12 -1.17
N VAL A 63 9.24 5.16 -0.87
CA VAL A 63 9.59 6.21 -1.85
C VAL A 63 10.33 5.59 -3.05
N GLY A 64 11.27 4.68 -2.79
CA GLY A 64 12.00 3.96 -3.82
C GLY A 64 11.09 3.13 -4.75
N THR A 65 10.01 2.58 -4.19
CA THR A 65 9.06 1.74 -4.93
C THR A 65 8.00 2.56 -5.65
N PHE A 66 7.34 3.50 -4.99
CA PHE A 66 6.12 4.14 -5.50
C PHE A 66 6.34 5.54 -6.06
N ASP A 67 7.33 6.29 -5.58
CA ASP A 67 7.45 7.73 -5.88
C ASP A 67 8.57 8.06 -6.86
N ARG A 68 9.51 7.13 -7.12
CA ARG A 68 10.64 7.35 -8.04
C ARG A 68 10.31 7.11 -9.52
N GLY A 69 9.15 6.53 -9.86
CA GLY A 69 8.81 6.25 -11.26
C GLY A 69 7.38 5.81 -11.50
N ARG A 70 6.92 6.02 -12.74
CA ARG A 70 5.53 5.78 -13.17
C ARG A 70 5.10 4.32 -13.21
N ALA A 71 6.07 3.40 -13.36
CA ALA A 71 5.79 1.97 -13.55
C ALA A 71 5.07 1.35 -12.35
N THR A 72 5.34 1.87 -11.16
CA THR A 72 4.84 1.38 -9.88
C THR A 72 4.06 2.46 -9.12
N SER A 73 3.87 3.64 -9.70
CA SER A 73 3.13 4.73 -9.07
C SER A 73 1.70 4.35 -8.73
N LEU A 74 1.27 4.72 -7.52
CA LEU A 74 -0.09 4.52 -7.02
C LEU A 74 -1.06 5.59 -7.54
N LEU A 75 -0.55 6.59 -8.28
CA LEU A 75 -1.37 7.66 -8.83
C LEU A 75 -1.98 7.21 -10.16
N LEU A 76 -3.30 7.02 -10.17
CA LEU A 76 -4.04 6.57 -11.37
C LEU A 76 -3.76 7.43 -12.61
N PHE A 77 -3.46 8.73 -12.45
CA PHE A 77 -3.16 9.61 -13.58
C PHE A 77 -1.87 9.22 -14.33
N GLU A 78 -0.87 8.68 -13.63
CA GLU A 78 0.40 8.30 -14.25
C GLU A 78 0.26 7.07 -15.15
N HIS A 79 -0.72 6.21 -14.86
CA HIS A 79 -1.06 5.05 -15.67
C HIS A 79 -1.99 5.39 -16.84
N VAL A 80 -2.85 6.41 -16.69
CA VAL A 80 -3.87 6.78 -17.71
C VAL A 80 -3.32 7.73 -18.78
N HIS A 81 -2.38 8.62 -18.45
CA HIS A 81 -1.90 9.69 -19.34
C HIS A 81 -0.46 9.53 -19.86
N GLY A 82 0.04 8.29 -19.97
CA GLY A 82 1.42 7.99 -20.38
C GLY A 82 1.98 8.92 -21.48
N GLU A 83 3.17 9.47 -21.25
CA GLU A 83 3.97 10.34 -22.13
C GLU A 83 3.25 11.52 -22.84
N SER A 84 2.00 11.84 -22.54
CA SER A 84 1.39 13.02 -23.15
C SER A 84 1.81 14.27 -22.39
N ARG A 85 2.72 15.05 -22.99
CA ARG A 85 3.10 16.41 -22.55
C ARG A 85 1.95 17.41 -22.64
N ASP A 86 0.77 16.97 -23.08
CA ASP A 86 -0.47 17.71 -22.93
C ASP A 86 -0.92 17.64 -21.46
N ARG A 87 -0.28 18.46 -20.63
CA ARG A 87 -0.92 18.98 -19.43
C ARG A 87 -2.12 19.79 -19.91
N GLY A 88 -3.23 19.10 -20.19
CA GLY A 88 -4.52 19.74 -20.46
C GLY A 88 -4.81 20.74 -19.35
N GLN A 89 -5.49 21.83 -19.71
CA GLN A 89 -5.88 22.94 -18.83
C GLN A 89 -6.77 22.48 -17.66
N ALA A 90 -6.20 21.78 -16.68
CA ALA A 90 -6.87 21.33 -15.47
C ALA A 90 -6.03 21.63 -14.21
N MET A 91 -5.09 22.58 -14.32
CA MET A 91 -4.60 23.36 -13.18
C MET A 91 -5.28 24.73 -13.25
N VAL A 92 -6.53 24.79 -12.79
CA VAL A 92 -7.20 26.00 -12.29
C VAL A 92 -7.89 25.62 -10.99
#